data_AF-A0A6C0LYL4-F1
#
_entry.id   AF-A0A6C0LYL4-F1
#
_cell.length_a   1.000
_cell.length_b   1.000
_cell.length_c   1.000
_cell.angle_alpha   90.00
_cell.angle_beta   90.00
_cell.angle_gamma   90.00
#
_symmetry.space_group_name_H-M   'P 1'
#
loop_
_entity.id
_entity.type
_entity.pdbx_description
1 polymer ?
#
loop_
_entity_poly.entity_id
_entity_poly.type
_entity_poly.pdbx_seq_one_letter_code
_entity_poly.pdbx_strand_id
1 'polypeptide(L)' 'MDDNRCEIHKETYKDNFIVSPCRAKCKLCHKKRVNGYSNPNHVCNPFGYLYLFPEICDTCSKKHTKCIWCEII' A
#
# COMPACT_ATOMS: atom_id res chain seq x y z
N MET A 1 12.36 6.92 -2.94
CA MET A 1 10.91 6.77 -3.23
C MET A 1 10.22 7.81 -2.37
N ASP A 2 9.39 8.66 -2.96
CA ASP A 2 8.61 9.64 -2.19
C ASP A 2 7.58 8.92 -1.32
N ASP A 3 7.45 9.35 -0.06
CA ASP A 3 6.41 8.82 0.84
C ASP A 3 5.06 9.46 0.49
N ASN A 4 4.25 8.73 -0.27
CA ASN A 4 2.96 9.17 -0.80
C ASN A 4 1.79 8.97 0.20
N ARG A 5 2.10 8.96 1.50
CA ARG A 5 1.12 8.81 2.60
C ARG A 5 0.78 10.16 3.22
N CYS A 6 -0.47 10.34 3.66
CA CYS A 6 -0.82 11.46 4.53
C CYS A 6 -0.32 11.19 5.96
N GLU A 7 -0.29 12.22 6.81
CA GLU A 7 0.25 12.11 8.19
C GLU A 7 -0.42 11.00 9.01
N ILE A 8 -1.74 10.82 8.88
CA ILE A 8 -2.48 9.73 9.55
C ILE A 8 -1.92 8.35 9.13
N HIS A 9 -1.71 8.13 7.84
CA HIS A 9 -1.23 6.85 7.32
C HIS A 9 0.29 6.69 7.42
N LYS A 10 1.05 7.77 7.59
CA LYS A 10 2.45 7.70 7.99
C LYS A 10 2.57 7.15 9.39
N GLU A 11 1.78 7.66 10.34
CA GLU A 11 1.78 7.16 11.72
C GLU A 11 1.20 5.75 11.81
N THR A 12 0.05 5.50 11.16
CA THR A 12 -0.62 4.18 11.17
C THR A 12 0.27 3.07 10.61
N TYR A 13 1.08 3.40 9.58
CA TYR A 13 1.91 2.42 8.90
C TYR A 13 3.42 2.68 9.06
N LYS A 14 3.84 3.31 10.16
CA LYS A 14 5.24 3.70 10.38
C LYS A 14 6.20 2.52 10.45
N ASP A 15 5.73 1.40 10.99
CA ASP A 15 6.51 0.18 11.19
C ASP A 15 6.43 -0.78 9.99
N ASN A 16 5.68 -0.42 8.95
CA ASN A 16 5.52 -1.22 7.74
C ASN A 16 6.60 -0.85 6.71
N PHE A 17 7.20 -1.87 6.11
CA PHE A 17 8.18 -1.72 5.02
C PHE A 17 7.59 -2.19 3.70
N ILE A 18 8.02 -1.55 2.60
CA ILE A 18 7.58 -1.90 1.25
C ILE A 18 8.05 -3.31 0.93
N VAL A 19 7.12 -4.15 0.50
CA VAL A 19 7.37 -5.49 -0.02
C VAL A 19 6.72 -5.61 -1.39
N SER A 20 7.25 -6.44 -2.28
CA SER A 20 6.70 -6.60 -3.63
C SER A 20 6.00 -7.94 -3.82
N PRO A 21 4.88 -8.20 -3.11
CA PRO A 21 4.10 -9.42 -3.30
C PRO A 21 3.38 -9.44 -4.65
N CYS A 22 3.41 -8.32 -5.40
CA CYS A 22 2.86 -8.18 -6.76
C CYS A 22 1.38 -8.57 -6.90
N ARG A 23 0.61 -8.57 -5.80
CA ARG A 23 -0.80 -8.99 -5.76
C ARG A 23 -1.81 -7.85 -5.81
N ALA A 24 -1.42 -6.63 -5.43
CA ALA A 24 -2.35 -5.50 -5.39
C ALA A 24 -2.69 -4.94 -6.78
N LYS A 25 -3.88 -4.35 -6.86
CA LYS A 25 -4.41 -3.64 -8.02
C LYS A 25 -4.83 -2.23 -7.59
N CYS A 26 -4.36 -1.21 -8.30
CA CYS A 26 -4.78 0.17 -8.06
C CYS A 26 -6.27 0.34 -8.33
N LYS A 27 -7.03 0.97 -7.42
CA LYS A 27 -8.46 1.22 -7.61
C LYS A 27 -8.76 2.26 -8.68
N LEU A 28 -7.85 3.21 -8.96
CA LEU A 28 -8.05 4.26 -9.96
C LEU A 28 -7.67 3.83 -11.39
N CYS A 29 -6.42 3.37 -11.60
CA CYS A 29 -5.94 3.03 -12.94
C CYS A 29 -5.94 1.54 -13.25
N HIS A 30 -6.37 0.70 -12.31
CA HIS A 30 -6.44 -0.76 -12.45
C HIS A 30 -5.12 -1.47 -12.76
N LYS A 31 -3.99 -0.76 -12.66
CA LYS A 31 -2.65 -1.34 -12.78
C LYS A 31 -2.46 -2.41 -11.71
N LYS A 32 -2.11 -3.63 -12.16
CA LYS A 32 -1.75 -4.76 -11.30
C LYS A 32 -0.32 -4.62 -10.77
N ARG A 33 0.03 -5.46 -9.81
CA ARG A 33 1.37 -5.53 -9.20
C ARG A 33 1.78 -4.21 -8.52
N VAL A 34 0.83 -3.56 -7.86
CA VAL A 34 1.17 -2.47 -6.94
C VAL A 34 1.95 -3.08 -5.78
N ASN A 35 3.02 -2.40 -5.33
CA ASN A 35 3.79 -2.86 -4.19
C ASN A 35 2.88 -2.88 -2.95
N GLY A 36 3.03 -3.94 -2.15
CA GLY A 36 2.38 -4.06 -0.87
C GLY A 36 3.32 -3.61 0.24
N TYR A 37 2.87 -3.80 1.46
CA TYR A 37 3.62 -3.49 2.66
C TYR A 37 3.61 -4.70 3.58
N SER A 38 4.67 -4.87 4.36
CA SER A 38 4.69 -5.88 5.42
C SER A 38 3.52 -5.66 6.37
N ASN A 39 3.05 -6.71 7.03
CA ASN A 39 2.07 -6.60 8.11
C ASN A 39 2.70 -7.13 9.40
N PRO A 40 3.25 -6.26 10.28
CA PRO A 40 3.87 -6.69 11.52
C PRO A 40 2.87 -7.29 12.50
N ASN A 41 1.57 -6.99 12.35
CA ASN A 41 0.50 -7.54 13.18
C ASN A 41 0.12 -8.97 12.79
N HIS A 42 0.74 -9.54 11.76
CA HIS A 42 0.45 -10.90 11.32
C HIS A 42 1.73 -11.74 11.27
N VAL A 43 1.74 -12.83 12.05
CA VAL A 43 2.77 -13.85 11.97
C VAL A 43 2.64 -14.57 10.62
N CYS A 44 3.74 -14.63 9.87
CA CYS A 44 3.85 -15.45 8.66
C CYS A 44 3.45 -16.88 8.97
N ASN A 45 2.40 -17.38 8.33
CA ASN A 45 2.11 -18.80 8.34
C ASN A 45 2.69 -19.46 7.07
N PRO A 46 2.84 -20.80 7.04
CA PRO A 46 3.36 -21.51 5.87
C PRO A 46 2.55 -21.31 4.58
N PHE A 47 1.33 -20.77 4.68
CA PHE A 47 0.38 -20.58 3.58
C PHE A 47 0.36 -19.15 3.03
N GLY A 48 1.09 -18.21 3.65
CA GLY A 48 1.25 -16.88 3.09
C GLY A 48 1.62 -15.82 4.11
N TYR A 49 2.50 -14.93 3.69
CA TYR A 49 2.62 -13.60 4.27
C TYR A 49 1.29 -12.87 4.08
N LEU A 50 0.69 -12.40 5.18
CA LEU A 50 -0.38 -11.42 5.10
C LEU A 50 0.27 -10.06 4.83
N TYR A 51 0.06 -9.54 3.62
CA TYR A 51 0.55 -8.23 3.22
C TYR A 51 -0.57 -7.21 3.33
N LEU A 52 -0.21 -5.97 3.63
CA LEU A 52 -1.09 -4.83 3.48
C LEU A 52 -0.98 -4.30 2.06
N PHE A 53 -2.08 -3.82 1.49
CA PHE A 53 -2.11 -3.30 0.12
C PHE A 53 -2.70 -1.89 0.06
N PRO A 54 -2.00 -0.92 -0.55
CA PRO A 54 -2.54 0.41 -0.74
C PRO A 54 -3.75 0.38 -1.69
N GLU A 55 -4.64 1.36 -1.53
CA GLU A 55 -5.82 1.59 -2.37
C GLU A 55 -5.43 1.98 -3.80
N ILE A 56 -4.37 2.78 -3.94
CA ILE A 56 -3.90 3.28 -5.24
C ILE A 56 -2.38 3.18 -5.39
N CYS A 57 -1.88 3.17 -6.63
CA CYS A 57 -0.45 3.17 -6.90
C CYS A 57 0.18 4.57 -6.75
N ASP A 58 1.51 4.63 -6.59
CA ASP A 58 2.27 5.88 -6.45
C ASP A 58 2.00 6.88 -7.59
N THR A 59 1.86 6.39 -8.84
CA THR A 59 1.57 7.25 -9.98
C THR A 59 0.21 7.94 -9.85
N CYS A 60 -0.82 7.19 -9.44
CA CYS A 60 -2.15 7.76 -9.21
C CYS A 60 -2.16 8.69 -8.00
N SER A 61 -1.43 8.34 -6.94
CA SER A 61 -1.30 9.20 -5.77
C SER A 61 -0.72 10.56 -6.13
N LYS A 62 0.39 10.59 -6.88
CA LYS A 62 1.01 11.84 -7.35
C LYS A 62 0.10 12.64 -8.29
N LYS A 63 -0.55 11.96 -9.25
CA LYS A 63 -1.43 12.62 -10.23
C LYS A 63 -2.66 13.26 -9.60
N HIS A 64 -3.23 12.61 -8.59
CA HIS A 64 -4.47 13.05 -7.94
C HIS A 64 -4.23 13.72 -6.58
N THR A 65 -2.97 13.93 -6.21
CA THR A 65 -2.54 14.47 -4.90
C THR A 65 -3.26 13.78 -3.73
N LYS A 66 -3.40 12.46 -3.81
CA LYS A 66 -4.19 11.65 -2.86
C LYS A 66 -3.31 10.61 -2.20
N CYS A 67 -3.48 10.41 -0.90
CA CYS A 67 -2.73 9.39 -0.17
C CYS A 67 -2.99 7.98 -0.75
N ILE A 68 -1.93 7.17 -0.85
CA ILE A 68 -2.02 5.79 -1.37
C ILE A 68 -2.96 4.87 -0.57
N TRP A 69 -3.27 5.19 0.69
CA TRP A 69 -4.10 4.38 1.61
C TRP A 69 -5.49 4.97 1.88
N CYS A 70 -5.73 6.23 1.52
CA CYS A 70 -7.05 6.82 1.73
C CYS A 70 -8.09 6.13 0.85
N GLU A 71 -9.25 5.85 1.43
CA GLU A 71 -10.36 5.27 0.68
C GLU A 71 -10.73 6.14 -0.54
N ILE A 72 -10.96 5.43 -1.64
CA ILE A 72 -11.50 6.00 -2.86
C ILE A 72 -13.01 5.73 -2.81
N ILE A 73 -13.77 6.73 -2.36
CA ILE A 73 -15.22 6.80 -2.52
C ILE A 73 -15.54 7.05 -3.99
#